data_AF-A0A3M5X6Y9-F1
#
_entry.id   AF-A0A3M5X6Y9-F1
#
_cell.length_a   1.000
_cell.length_b   1.000
_cell.length_c   1.000
_cell.angle_alpha   90.00
_cell.angle_beta   90.00
_cell.angle_gamma   90.00
#
_symmetry.space_group_name_H-M   'P 1'
#
loop_
_entity.id
_entity.type
_entity.pdbx_description
1 polymer ?
#
loop_
_entity_poly.entity_id
_entity_poly.type
_entity_poly.pdbx_seq_one_letter_code
_entity_poly.pdbx_strand_id
1 'polypeptide(L)'
;MLCAFTVQARETQVTDASIVKTIIQESIDSYPGRCPCPYNSASNGSQCGKRSAYSRKGGYAPICYKDDVTKEMISDYRRRLKD
;
A
#
# COMPACT_ATOMS: atom_id res chain seq x y z
N MET A 1 -45.46 -17.23 -12.63
CA MET A 1 -44.85 -16.22 -11.72
C MET A 1 -43.36 -16.17 -12.00
N LEU A 2 -42.87 -15.11 -12.64
CA LEU A 2 -41.45 -14.87 -12.87
C LEU A 2 -40.95 -13.88 -11.81
N CYS A 3 -40.21 -14.36 -10.83
CA CYS A 3 -39.49 -13.48 -9.91
C CYS A 3 -38.22 -12.98 -10.59
N ALA A 4 -38.24 -11.72 -11.03
CA ALA A 4 -37.03 -11.03 -11.48
C ALA A 4 -36.21 -10.63 -10.25
N PHE A 5 -35.12 -11.34 -9.99
CA PHE A 5 -34.11 -10.92 -9.03
C PHE A 5 -33.21 -9.88 -9.71
N THR A 6 -33.38 -8.61 -9.37
CA THR A 6 -32.44 -7.56 -9.78
C THR A 6 -31.16 -7.69 -8.96
N VAL A 7 -30.11 -8.23 -9.58
CA VAL A 7 -28.74 -8.19 -9.01
C VAL A 7 -28.27 -6.73 -9.06
N GLN A 8 -28.20 -6.09 -7.90
CA GLN A 8 -27.54 -4.80 -7.77
C GLN A 8 -26.05 -5.08 -7.55
N ALA A 9 -25.24 -4.99 -8.60
CA ALA A 9 -23.80 -4.95 -8.47
C ALA A 9 -23.42 -3.68 -7.69
N ARG A 10 -22.91 -3.86 -6.47
CA ARG A 10 -22.24 -2.76 -5.74
C ARG A 10 -20.93 -2.49 -6.47
N GLU A 11 -20.87 -1.42 -7.26
CA GLU A 11 -19.58 -0.86 -7.67
C GLU A 11 -18.81 -0.51 -6.39
N THR A 12 -17.80 -1.32 -6.07
CA THR A 12 -16.83 -0.99 -5.03
C THR A 12 -15.99 0.17 -5.55
N GLN A 13 -16.47 1.40 -5.33
CA GLN A 13 -15.73 2.62 -5.63
C GLN A 13 -14.40 2.58 -4.85
N VAL A 14 -13.28 2.61 -5.57
CA VAL A 14 -11.94 2.53 -4.97
C VAL A 14 -11.66 3.82 -4.19
N THR A 15 -11.58 3.70 -2.86
CA THR A 15 -11.37 4.83 -1.94
C THR A 15 -9.90 5.27 -1.87
N ASP A 16 -9.65 6.51 -1.47
CA ASP A 16 -8.28 6.99 -1.20
C ASP A 16 -7.59 6.14 -0.13
N ALA A 17 -8.32 5.72 0.91
CA ALA A 17 -7.77 4.89 1.98
C ALA A 17 -7.29 3.52 1.46
N SER A 18 -8.05 2.89 0.56
CA SER A 18 -7.61 1.65 -0.08
C SER A 18 -6.42 1.89 -1.01
N ILE A 19 -6.39 2.99 -1.76
CA ILE A 19 -5.27 3.31 -2.66
C ILE A 19 -3.98 3.55 -1.87
N VAL A 20 -4.06 4.34 -0.78
CA VAL A 20 -2.94 4.57 0.13
C VAL A 20 -2.39 3.24 0.66
N LYS A 21 -3.28 2.34 1.12
CA LYS A 21 -2.87 1.03 1.61
C LYS A 21 -2.16 0.23 0.51
N THR A 22 -2.69 0.24 -0.71
CA THR A 22 -2.07 -0.48 -1.83
C THR A 22 -0.72 0.09 -2.20
N ILE A 23 -0.56 1.41 -2.28
CA ILE A 23 0.72 2.07 -2.56
C ILE A 23 1.79 1.69 -1.53
N ILE A 24 1.44 1.74 -0.23
CA ILE A 24 2.35 1.32 0.84
C ILE A 24 2.72 -0.16 0.68
N GLN A 25 1.75 -1.01 0.37
CA GLN A 25 1.98 -2.44 0.18
C GLN A 25 2.89 -2.71 -1.03
N GLU A 26 2.66 -2.06 -2.17
CA GLU A 26 3.53 -2.16 -3.36
C GLU A 26 4.97 -1.71 -3.05
N SER A 27 5.14 -0.66 -2.24
CA SER A 27 6.47 -0.22 -1.81
C SER A 27 7.17 -1.22 -0.88
N ILE A 28 6.42 -1.93 -0.04
CA ILE A 28 6.95 -2.98 0.84
C ILE A 28 7.35 -4.19 0.00
N ASP A 29 6.48 -4.61 -0.91
CA ASP A 29 6.65 -5.83 -1.71
C ASP A 29 7.76 -5.69 -2.75
N SER A 30 8.01 -4.48 -3.26
CA SER A 30 9.10 -4.20 -4.20
C SER A 30 10.49 -4.14 -3.54
N TYR A 31 10.57 -4.10 -2.21
CA TYR A 31 11.85 -4.03 -1.52
C TYR A 31 12.52 -5.42 -1.45
N PRO A 32 13.77 -5.58 -1.95
CA PRO A 32 14.38 -6.91 -2.16
C PRO A 32 14.86 -7.60 -0.87
N GLY A 33 14.78 -6.92 0.27
CA GLY A 33 15.36 -7.38 1.53
C GLY A 33 14.35 -7.50 2.67
N ARG A 34 14.88 -7.82 3.85
CA ARG A 34 14.10 -7.75 5.10
C ARG A 34 14.13 -6.32 5.64
N CYS A 35 13.07 -5.96 6.36
CA CYS A 35 12.91 -4.66 6.99
C CYS A 35 12.81 -3.45 6.03
N PRO A 36 11.84 -3.41 5.11
CA PRO A 36 11.53 -2.16 4.40
C PRO A 36 11.06 -1.07 5.39
N CYS A 37 10.06 -1.37 6.22
CA CYS A 37 9.44 -0.40 7.15
C CYS A 37 9.73 -0.71 8.63
N PRO A 38 9.65 0.30 9.53
CA PRO A 38 9.98 0.12 10.95
C PRO A 38 9.11 -0.93 11.66
N TYR A 39 7.86 -1.07 11.23
CA TYR A 39 6.89 -1.99 11.82
C TYR A 39 6.94 -3.41 11.24
N ASN A 40 7.73 -3.68 10.20
CA ASN A 40 7.89 -5.05 9.71
C ASN A 40 8.68 -5.89 10.72
N SER A 41 8.57 -7.21 10.58
CA SER A 41 9.31 -8.17 11.40
C SER A 41 10.65 -8.53 10.77
N ALA A 42 11.69 -8.56 11.59
CA ALA A 42 12.99 -9.14 11.27
C ALA A 42 12.94 -10.67 11.29
N SER A 43 13.99 -11.34 10.83
CA SER A 43 14.08 -12.81 10.78
C SER A 43 13.88 -13.51 12.13
N ASN A 44 14.18 -12.82 13.23
CA ASN A 44 14.02 -13.33 14.60
C ASN A 44 12.67 -12.95 15.23
N GLY A 45 11.70 -12.45 14.43
CA GLY A 45 10.38 -12.04 14.90
C GLY A 45 10.31 -10.66 15.58
N SER A 46 11.44 -10.04 15.91
CA SER A 46 11.44 -8.67 16.46
C SER A 46 11.05 -7.62 15.42
N GLN A 47 10.50 -6.48 15.84
CA GLN A 47 10.26 -5.36 14.94
C GLN A 47 11.58 -4.80 14.38
N CYS A 48 11.56 -4.37 13.12
CA CYS A 48 12.72 -3.81 12.45
C CYS A 48 13.19 -2.50 13.12
N GLY A 49 12.26 -1.62 13.46
CA GLY A 49 12.52 -0.33 14.09
C GLY A 49 13.57 0.47 13.32
N LYS A 50 14.60 0.95 14.02
CA LYS A 50 15.72 1.74 13.43
C LYS A 50 16.56 0.96 12.40
N ARG A 51 16.37 -0.36 12.29
CA ARG A 51 17.03 -1.21 11.29
C ARG A 51 16.25 -1.26 9.96
N SER A 52 15.12 -0.57 9.82
CA SER A 52 14.42 -0.54 8.54
C SER A 52 15.14 0.31 7.50
N ALA A 53 14.92 0.04 6.22
CA ALA A 53 15.38 0.89 5.13
C ALA A 53 14.85 2.32 5.30
N TYR A 54 13.56 2.46 5.63
CA TYR A 54 12.94 3.75 5.95
C TYR A 54 13.68 4.55 7.04
N SER A 55 14.19 3.89 8.09
CA SER A 55 14.83 4.59 9.22
C SER A 55 16.32 4.86 9.03
N ARG A 56 16.98 4.11 8.14
CA ARG A 56 18.43 4.22 7.93
C ARG A 56 18.74 5.39 7.01
N LYS A 57 19.85 6.07 7.25
CA LYS A 57 20.32 7.15 6.37
C LYS A 57 21.01 6.56 5.14
N GLY A 58 20.55 6.96 3.96
CA GLY A 58 21.10 6.55 2.67
C GLY A 58 20.61 5.18 2.18
N GLY A 59 20.42 5.04 0.87
CA GLY A 59 19.91 3.82 0.23
C GLY A 59 18.43 3.90 -0.14
N TYR A 60 17.74 2.76 -0.07
CA TYR A 60 16.30 2.65 -0.37
C TYR A 60 15.45 3.47 0.60
N ALA A 61 14.47 4.20 0.07
CA ALA A 61 13.48 4.97 0.82
C ALA A 61 12.07 4.46 0.51
N PRO A 62 11.65 3.31 1.09
CA PRO A 62 10.30 2.80 0.87
C PRO A 62 9.25 3.71 1.50
N ILE A 63 8.03 3.68 0.96
CA ILE A 63 6.84 4.34 1.50
C ILE A 63 6.26 3.44 2.58
N CYS A 64 6.12 3.94 3.80
CA CYS A 64 5.74 3.13 4.96
C CYS A 64 4.51 3.65 5.69
N TYR A 65 4.22 4.94 5.59
CA TYR A 65 3.12 5.57 6.30
C TYR A 65 2.19 6.29 5.34
N LYS A 66 0.95 6.53 5.80
CA LYS A 66 -0.02 7.30 5.04
C LYS A 66 0.52 8.69 4.67
N ASP A 67 1.27 9.30 5.58
CA ASP A 67 1.82 10.65 5.39
C ASP A 67 2.94 10.69 4.33
N ASP A 68 3.50 9.53 3.97
CA ASP A 68 4.44 9.39 2.84
C ASP A 68 3.72 9.38 1.48
N VAL A 69 2.39 9.18 1.46
CA VAL A 69 1.60 9.06 0.24
C VAL A 69 1.00 10.40 -0.14
N THR A 70 1.45 10.96 -1.26
CA THR A 70 0.95 12.24 -1.77
C THR A 70 -0.34 12.09 -2.59
N LYS A 71 -1.03 13.21 -2.83
CA LYS A 71 -2.23 13.24 -3.66
C LYS A 71 -1.94 12.85 -5.11
N GLU A 72 -0.76 13.21 -5.60
CA GLU A 72 -0.28 12.89 -6.94
C GLU A 72 -0.15 11.38 -7.11
N MET A 73 0.43 10.69 -6.12
CA MET A 73 0.53 9.22 -6.14
C MET A 73 -0.83 8.54 -6.18
N ILE A 74 -1.82 9.05 -5.43
CA ILE A 74 -3.20 8.55 -5.46
C ILE A 74 -3.83 8.78 -6.84
N SER A 75 -3.63 9.98 -7.41
CA SER A 75 -4.15 10.34 -8.73
C SER A 75 -3.54 9.47 -9.83
N ASP A 76 -2.24 9.21 -9.78
CA ASP A 76 -1.55 8.36 -10.75
C ASP A 76 -2.01 6.90 -10.62
N TYR A 77 -2.20 6.40 -9.39
CA TYR A 77 -2.80 5.09 -9.17
C TYR A 77 -4.19 4.97 -9.81
N ARG A 78 -5.05 5.98 -9.63
CA ARG A 78 -6.39 6.00 -10.26
C ARG A 78 -6.34 6.03 -11.77
N ARG A 79 -5.32 6.66 -12.37
CA ARG A 79 -5.13 6.67 -13.82
C ARG A 79 -4.84 5.26 -14.33
N ARG A 80 -3.91 4.54 -13.67
CA ARG A 80 -3.55 3.16 -14.01
C ARG A 80 -4.71 2.15 -13.89
N LEU A 81 -5.74 2.44 -13.10
CA LEU A 81 -6.94 1.58 -12.99
C LEU A 81 -7.92 1.73 -14.17
N LYS A 82 -7.80 2.80 -14.96
CA LYS A 82 -8.69 3.10 -16.09
C LYS A 82 -8.11 2.66 -17.44
N ASP A 83 -6.83 2.30 -17.44
CA ASP A 83 -6.11 1.72 -18.58
C ASP A 83 -6.38 0.21 -18.65
#